data_AF-A0A954QBL2-F1
#
_entry.id   AF-A0A954QBL2-F1
#
_cell.length_a   1.000
_cell.length_b   1.000
_cell.length_c   1.000
_cell.angle_alpha   90.00
_cell.angle_beta   90.00
_cell.angle_gamma   90.00
#
_symmetry.space_group_name_H-M   'P 1'
#
loop_
_entity.id
_entity.type
_entity.pdbx_description
1 polymer ?
#
loop_
_entity_poly.entity_id
_entity_poly.type
_entity_poly.pdbx_seq_one_letter_code
_entity_poly.pdbx_strand_id
1 'polypeptide(L)'
;MMTRRATLQLFAFVSLAAAIGYAQEVDAPVTDTPVADATEAKRTPVAEAKGADPTDLDGHITGGGGLRLREGVKLVNQIGELRYHGDGVAFYPDGETHSLQLLENLALERVSHDLDQTHRKWSVTGVVTEYKGSNFLLLQRAVLKARPSTTSGPRS
;
A
#
# COMPACT_ATOMS: atom_id res chain seq x y z
N MET A 1 26.37 39.32 -31.78
CA MET A 1 26.28 39.95 -30.45
C MET A 1 25.53 39.01 -29.51
N MET A 2 26.22 38.56 -28.46
CA MET A 2 25.73 37.98 -27.19
C MET A 2 25.01 36.61 -27.17
N THR A 3 25.86 35.59 -27.05
CA THR A 3 25.65 34.28 -26.43
C THR A 3 25.44 34.41 -24.90
N ARG A 4 24.45 33.71 -24.31
CA ARG A 4 24.36 33.46 -22.84
C ARG A 4 23.85 32.02 -22.64
N ARG A 5 24.73 31.03 -22.56
CA ARG A 5 25.35 30.43 -21.36
C ARG A 5 24.34 29.77 -20.40
N ALA A 6 24.25 28.44 -20.56
CA ALA A 6 23.70 27.49 -19.61
C ALA A 6 24.46 27.56 -18.27
N THR A 7 23.73 27.49 -17.15
CA THR A 7 24.29 27.28 -15.82
C THR A 7 23.79 25.94 -15.30
N LEU A 8 24.67 24.96 -15.36
CA LEU A 8 24.56 23.67 -14.72
C LEU A 8 24.84 23.89 -13.21
N GLN A 9 23.89 23.63 -12.33
CA GLN A 9 24.20 23.49 -10.90
C GLN A 9 24.30 22.02 -10.54
N LEU A 10 25.55 21.63 -10.34
CA LEU A 10 26.06 20.37 -9.84
C LEU A 10 25.86 20.36 -8.32
N PHE A 11 24.98 19.50 -7.79
CA PHE A 11 24.97 19.21 -6.35
C PHE A 11 25.65 17.86 -6.12
N ALA A 12 26.81 17.95 -5.46
CA ALA A 12 27.61 16.81 -5.04
C ALA A 12 27.16 16.29 -3.66
N PHE A 13 27.21 14.96 -3.57
CA PHE A 13 27.11 14.07 -2.43
C PHE A 13 27.66 14.57 -1.09
N VAL A 14 26.94 14.24 0.01
CA VAL A 14 27.55 13.64 1.20
C VAL A 14 26.62 12.54 1.74
N SER A 15 27.00 11.29 1.51
CA SER A 15 26.46 10.12 2.23
C SER A 15 27.22 9.99 3.55
N LEU A 16 26.49 9.94 4.67
CA LEU A 16 27.03 9.50 5.94
C LEU A 16 26.39 8.15 6.29
N ALA A 17 27.19 7.09 6.16
CA ALA A 17 26.89 5.78 6.69
C ALA A 17 27.17 5.78 8.21
N ALA A 18 26.20 5.38 9.02
CA ALA A 18 26.43 4.98 10.40
C ALA A 18 26.17 3.46 10.52
N ALA A 19 27.18 2.77 11.03
CA ALA A 19 27.24 1.33 11.19
C ALA A 19 26.68 0.89 12.56
N ILE A 20 25.93 -0.22 12.53
CA ILE A 20 25.98 -1.40 13.43
C ILE A 20 25.88 -1.16 14.94
N GLY A 21 24.76 -1.63 15.51
CA GLY A 21 24.65 -2.07 16.90
C GLY A 21 23.76 -3.32 16.98
N TYR A 22 24.37 -4.44 17.35
CA TYR A 22 23.78 -5.76 17.58
C TYR A 22 23.43 -5.94 19.07
N ALA A 23 22.56 -6.92 19.39
CA ALA A 23 22.11 -7.39 20.71
C ALA A 23 21.03 -6.53 21.39
N GLN A 24 19.96 -7.08 21.98
CA GLN A 24 19.94 -8.27 22.83
C GLN A 24 18.52 -8.90 22.85
N GLU A 25 18.49 -10.22 22.72
CA GLU A 25 17.35 -11.09 22.95
C GLU A 25 17.04 -11.12 24.46
N VAL A 26 15.82 -10.76 24.84
CA VAL A 26 15.31 -10.97 26.21
C VAL A 26 14.09 -11.88 26.11
N ASP A 27 14.38 -13.11 26.50
CA ASP A 27 13.51 -14.21 26.87
C ASP A 27 12.43 -13.72 27.84
N ALA A 28 11.17 -13.75 27.40
CA ALA A 28 10.03 -13.46 28.25
C ALA A 28 9.34 -14.79 28.63
N PRO A 29 9.10 -15.05 29.92
CA PRO A 29 8.58 -16.33 30.38
C PRO A 29 7.14 -16.54 29.92
N VAL A 30 6.92 -17.70 29.30
CA VAL A 30 5.61 -18.31 29.04
C VAL A 30 4.92 -18.56 30.38
N THR A 31 3.85 -17.81 30.66
CA THR A 31 2.92 -18.17 31.74
C THR A 31 1.83 -19.07 31.18
N ASP A 32 1.94 -20.35 31.51
CA ASP A 32 0.86 -21.34 31.42
C ASP A 32 -0.41 -20.79 32.08
N THR A 33 -1.44 -20.55 31.27
CA THR A 33 -2.80 -20.31 31.77
C THR A 33 -3.60 -21.60 31.60
N PRO A 34 -4.23 -22.12 32.66
CA PRO A 34 -4.94 -23.40 32.63
C PRO A 34 -6.23 -23.31 31.82
N VAL A 35 -6.46 -24.38 31.06
CA VAL A 35 -7.68 -24.68 30.30
C VAL A 35 -8.82 -24.95 31.29
N ALA A 36 -9.86 -24.11 31.26
CA ALA A 36 -11.14 -24.41 31.88
C ALA A 36 -12.14 -24.83 30.78
N ASP A 37 -12.55 -26.09 30.88
CA ASP A 37 -13.50 -26.78 30.02
C ASP A 37 -14.96 -26.45 30.42
N ALA A 38 -15.81 -26.46 29.39
CA ALA A 38 -17.26 -26.49 29.27
C ALA A 38 -18.19 -26.06 30.43
N THR A 39 -19.17 -25.19 30.12
CA THR A 39 -20.59 -25.58 30.20
C THR A 39 -21.46 -24.79 29.21
N GLU A 40 -21.97 -25.55 28.25
CA GLU A 40 -23.21 -25.47 27.49
C GLU A 40 -24.34 -24.53 27.98
N ALA A 41 -24.76 -23.59 27.12
CA ALA A 41 -26.07 -22.95 27.17
C ALA A 41 -26.71 -22.84 25.77
N LYS A 42 -27.52 -23.87 25.51
CA LYS A 42 -28.59 -24.09 24.53
C LYS A 42 -29.44 -22.85 24.15
N ARG A 43 -29.85 -22.82 22.87
CA ARG A 43 -31.05 -22.18 22.21
C ARG A 43 -30.86 -20.73 21.69
N THR A 44 -31.29 -20.30 20.49
CA THR A 44 -32.23 -20.79 19.46
C THR A 44 -31.96 -20.05 18.10
N PRO A 45 -32.69 -20.29 16.99
CA PRO A 45 -32.14 -20.34 15.63
C PRO A 45 -31.95 -18.97 14.98
N VAL A 46 -30.84 -18.79 14.26
CA VAL A 46 -30.65 -17.67 13.34
C VAL A 46 -31.38 -18.01 12.05
N ALA A 47 -32.32 -17.15 11.70
CA ALA A 47 -33.05 -17.17 10.46
C ALA A 47 -32.08 -17.21 9.27
N GLU A 48 -32.34 -18.17 8.39
CA GLU A 48 -31.71 -18.40 7.11
C GLU A 48 -31.94 -17.19 6.18
N ALA A 49 -30.98 -16.26 6.18
CA ALA A 49 -30.87 -15.25 5.13
C ALA A 49 -30.32 -15.92 3.87
N LYS A 50 -31.26 -16.47 3.11
CA LYS A 50 -31.10 -16.98 1.76
C LYS A 50 -30.63 -15.86 0.82
N GLY A 51 -29.45 -16.03 0.23
CA GLY A 51 -29.05 -15.42 -1.04
C GLY A 51 -28.28 -14.11 -0.95
N ALA A 52 -26.97 -14.18 -0.70
CA ALA A 52 -26.01 -13.26 -1.29
C ALA A 52 -24.77 -14.06 -1.68
N ASP A 53 -24.53 -14.13 -2.98
CA ASP A 53 -23.39 -14.75 -3.64
C ASP A 53 -22.07 -14.15 -3.09
N PRO A 54 -21.12 -14.95 -2.56
CA PRO A 54 -19.89 -14.43 -1.95
C PRO A 54 -18.82 -13.99 -2.96
N THR A 55 -19.14 -13.82 -4.24
CA THR A 55 -18.15 -13.69 -5.31
C THR A 55 -17.73 -12.24 -5.65
N ASP A 56 -18.29 -11.22 -4.99
CA ASP A 56 -18.01 -9.80 -5.30
C ASP A 56 -17.07 -9.08 -4.28
N LEU A 57 -16.32 -9.81 -3.45
CA LEU A 57 -15.40 -9.22 -2.46
C LEU A 57 -14.02 -8.83 -3.01
N ASP A 58 -13.71 -9.19 -4.25
CA ASP A 58 -12.52 -8.73 -4.93
C ASP A 58 -12.85 -7.39 -5.59
N GLY A 59 -12.45 -6.30 -4.93
CA GLY A 59 -12.63 -4.92 -5.40
C GLY A 59 -11.85 -4.61 -6.68
N HIS A 60 -12.18 -5.30 -7.76
CA HIS A 60 -11.67 -5.03 -9.10
C HIS A 60 -12.40 -3.80 -9.62
N ILE A 61 -11.69 -2.69 -9.69
CA ILE A 61 -12.25 -1.41 -10.13
C ILE A 61 -12.37 -1.44 -11.66
N THR A 62 -13.44 -2.03 -12.18
CA THR A 62 -13.70 -2.07 -13.61
C THR A 62 -14.63 -0.93 -14.03
N GLY A 63 -14.05 0.11 -14.64
CA GLY A 63 -14.62 0.76 -15.83
C GLY A 63 -15.64 1.90 -15.67
N GLY A 64 -15.23 3.09 -16.14
CA GLY A 64 -16.04 3.85 -17.11
C GLY A 64 -16.84 5.07 -16.64
N GLY A 65 -17.25 5.15 -15.38
CA GLY A 65 -17.96 6.32 -14.86
C GLY A 65 -17.46 6.62 -13.47
N GLY A 66 -16.62 7.66 -13.34
CA GLY A 66 -15.92 8.10 -12.11
C GLY A 66 -16.38 7.38 -10.83
N LEU A 67 -15.88 6.16 -10.62
CA LEU A 67 -16.28 5.33 -9.50
C LEU A 67 -15.66 5.96 -8.26
N ARG A 68 -16.44 6.84 -7.64
CA ARG A 68 -16.16 7.30 -6.29
C ARG A 68 -16.24 6.07 -5.41
N LEU A 69 -15.08 5.52 -5.06
CA LEU A 69 -14.97 4.45 -4.07
C LEU A 69 -15.69 4.93 -2.81
N ARG A 70 -16.58 4.08 -2.29
CA ARG A 70 -17.32 4.39 -1.07
C ARG A 70 -16.39 4.26 0.13
N GLU A 71 -16.71 4.99 1.19
CA GLU A 71 -16.04 4.84 2.47
C GLU A 71 -16.06 3.37 2.93
N GLY A 72 -14.94 2.90 3.48
CA GLY A 72 -14.79 1.55 4.03
C GLY A 72 -14.41 0.49 3.01
N VAL A 73 -14.31 0.82 1.72
CA VAL A 73 -13.84 -0.12 0.69
C VAL A 73 -12.40 -0.55 0.99
N LYS A 74 -12.16 -1.86 0.99
CA LYS A 74 -10.82 -2.43 1.15
C LYS A 74 -10.18 -2.63 -0.22
N LEU A 75 -9.00 -2.07 -0.42
CA LEU A 75 -8.13 -2.42 -1.54
C LEU A 75 -7.27 -3.61 -1.12
N VAL A 76 -7.22 -4.64 -1.94
CA VAL A 76 -6.45 -5.86 -1.66
C VAL A 76 -5.50 -6.13 -2.81
N ASN A 77 -4.20 -6.03 -2.54
CA ASN A 77 -3.12 -6.28 -3.51
C ASN A 77 -3.23 -5.48 -4.82
N GLN A 78 -3.94 -4.34 -4.81
CA GLN A 78 -4.18 -3.52 -5.99
C GLN A 78 -2.86 -3.05 -6.57
N ILE A 79 -2.66 -3.28 -7.86
CA ILE A 79 -1.44 -2.87 -8.56
C ILE A 79 -1.56 -1.42 -8.97
N GLY A 80 -0.47 -0.66 -8.82
CA GLY A 80 -0.41 0.72 -9.26
C GLY A 80 0.94 1.36 -9.00
N GLU A 81 0.97 2.68 -9.02
CA GLU A 81 2.16 3.49 -8.75
C GLU A 81 1.92 4.42 -7.58
N LEU A 82 2.94 4.60 -6.75
CA LEU A 82 2.96 5.59 -5.69
C LEU A 82 3.87 6.73 -6.14
N ARG A 83 3.40 7.96 -6.03
CA ARG A 83 4.13 9.16 -6.46
C ARG A 83 3.83 10.32 -5.52
N TYR A 84 4.79 11.22 -5.36
CA TYR A 84 4.53 12.51 -4.72
C TYR A 84 3.53 13.33 -5.55
N HIS A 85 2.53 13.91 -4.87
CA HIS A 85 1.51 14.77 -5.45
C HIS A 85 1.24 15.95 -4.52
N GLY A 86 1.70 17.15 -4.90
CA GLY A 86 1.71 18.31 -4.01
C GLY A 86 2.58 18.03 -2.78
N ASP A 87 1.99 18.17 -1.60
CA ASP A 87 2.66 17.98 -0.32
C ASP A 87 2.57 16.55 0.23
N GLY A 88 1.87 15.65 -0.45
CA GLY A 88 1.64 14.28 0.00
C GLY A 88 2.00 13.22 -1.04
N VAL A 89 1.61 11.98 -0.76
CA VAL A 89 1.77 10.85 -1.68
C VAL A 89 0.39 10.44 -2.21
N ALA A 90 0.32 10.09 -3.48
CA ALA A 90 -0.88 9.56 -4.11
C ALA A 90 -0.62 8.19 -4.74
N PHE A 91 -1.64 7.32 -4.68
CA PHE A 91 -1.69 6.04 -5.37
C PHE A 91 -2.46 6.20 -6.67
N TYR A 92 -1.86 5.71 -7.75
CA TYR A 92 -2.42 5.66 -9.09
C TYR A 92 -2.61 4.18 -9.45
N PRO A 93 -3.81 3.61 -9.23
CA PRO A 93 -4.08 2.22 -9.58
C PRO A 93 -3.90 2.00 -11.09
N ASP A 94 -3.41 0.81 -11.45
CA ASP A 94 -3.19 0.44 -12.84
C ASP A 94 -4.52 0.22 -13.56
N GLY A 95 -4.69 0.85 -14.73
CA GLY A 95 -5.94 0.77 -15.50
C GLY A 95 -7.05 1.72 -15.03
N GLU A 96 -6.82 2.53 -13.99
CA GLU A 96 -7.78 3.48 -13.47
C GLU A 96 -7.36 4.93 -13.74
N THR A 97 -8.34 5.81 -13.90
CA THR A 97 -8.12 7.24 -14.15
C THR A 97 -8.06 8.08 -12.89
N HIS A 98 -8.55 7.55 -11.76
CA HIS A 98 -8.56 8.27 -10.51
C HIS A 98 -7.35 7.91 -9.65
N SER A 99 -6.97 8.83 -8.78
CA SER A 99 -5.91 8.63 -7.80
C SER A 99 -6.48 8.76 -6.40
N LEU A 100 -5.84 8.09 -5.45
CA LEU A 100 -6.20 8.14 -4.04
C LEU A 100 -5.06 8.82 -3.29
N GLN A 101 -5.36 9.89 -2.57
CA GLN A 101 -4.36 10.53 -1.71
C GLN A 101 -4.12 9.63 -0.48
N LEU A 102 -2.87 9.32 -0.17
CA LEU A 102 -2.57 8.49 0.99
C LEU A 102 -2.67 9.33 2.26
N LEU A 103 -3.18 8.71 3.32
CA LEU A 103 -3.14 9.26 4.65
C LEU A 103 -1.79 8.96 5.31
N GLU A 104 -1.27 9.94 6.03
CA GLU A 104 -0.03 9.82 6.79
C GLU A 104 -0.15 8.75 7.86
N ASN A 105 0.74 7.75 7.78
CA ASN A 105 0.89 6.70 8.78
C ASN A 105 2.27 6.02 8.67
N LEU A 106 2.55 5.09 9.59
CA LEU A 106 3.84 4.37 9.63
C LEU A 106 4.11 3.53 8.37
N ALA A 107 3.08 3.01 7.70
CA ALA A 107 3.27 2.26 6.47
C ALA A 107 3.71 3.20 5.32
N LEU A 108 3.14 4.40 5.25
CA LEU A 108 3.52 5.41 4.28
C LEU A 108 4.94 5.93 4.54
N GLU A 109 5.30 6.20 5.79
CA GLU A 109 6.65 6.60 6.17
C GLU A 109 7.71 5.59 5.68
N ARG A 110 7.44 4.29 5.84
CA ARG A 110 8.36 3.25 5.36
C ARG A 110 8.51 3.25 3.85
N VAL A 111 7.42 3.51 3.13
CA VAL A 111 7.39 3.49 1.66
C VAL A 111 7.96 4.78 1.07
N SER A 112 7.82 5.91 1.75
CA SER A 112 8.27 7.22 1.26
C SER A 112 9.78 7.26 0.99
N HIS A 113 10.57 6.52 1.77
CA HIS A 113 12.00 6.31 1.53
C HIS A 113 12.33 5.66 0.18
N ASP A 114 11.39 4.92 -0.41
CA ASP A 114 11.56 4.16 -1.65
C ASP A 114 10.89 4.81 -2.87
N LEU A 115 10.23 5.97 -2.69
CA LEU A 115 9.45 6.66 -3.74
C LEU A 115 10.30 7.43 -4.74
N ASP A 116 11.53 7.80 -4.39
CA ASP A 116 12.43 8.59 -5.26
C ASP A 116 12.81 7.86 -6.55
N GLN A 117 12.53 6.56 -6.63
CA GLN A 117 12.74 5.76 -7.82
C GLN A 117 11.48 5.75 -8.70
N THR A 118 11.54 6.54 -9.76
CA THR A 118 10.46 6.69 -10.73
C THR A 118 10.07 5.35 -11.39
N HIS A 119 8.77 5.17 -11.66
CA HIS A 119 8.18 4.04 -12.40
C HIS A 119 8.20 2.67 -11.71
N ARG A 120 8.30 2.62 -10.38
CA ARG A 120 8.12 1.39 -9.61
C ARG A 120 6.63 1.02 -9.51
N LYS A 121 6.29 -0.23 -9.83
CA LYS A 121 4.96 -0.78 -9.59
C LYS A 121 4.87 -1.34 -8.18
N TRP A 122 3.77 -1.05 -7.51
CA TRP A 122 3.49 -1.46 -6.14
C TRP A 122 2.21 -2.29 -6.12
N SER A 123 2.16 -3.24 -5.19
CA SER A 123 0.92 -3.91 -4.79
C SER A 123 0.51 -3.39 -3.43
N VAL A 124 -0.66 -2.76 -3.38
CA VAL A 124 -1.13 -1.97 -2.25
C VAL A 124 -2.37 -2.61 -1.64
N THR A 125 -2.37 -2.70 -0.31
CA THR A 125 -3.53 -3.08 0.49
C THR A 125 -3.81 -1.97 1.49
N GLY A 126 -5.08 -1.60 1.62
CA GLY A 126 -5.50 -0.53 2.52
C GLY A 126 -7.01 -0.33 2.55
N VAL A 127 -7.44 0.70 3.27
CA VAL A 127 -8.86 1.05 3.41
C VAL A 127 -9.09 2.44 2.85
N VAL A 128 -10.07 2.56 1.96
CA VAL A 128 -10.51 3.84 1.41
C VAL A 128 -11.43 4.53 2.41
N THR A 129 -11.21 5.83 2.59
CA THR A 129 -12.06 6.71 3.37
C THR A 129 -12.38 7.95 2.57
N GLU A 130 -13.48 8.62 2.91
CA GLU A 130 -13.88 9.85 2.26
C GLU A 130 -13.84 11.01 3.25
N TYR A 131 -13.22 12.11 2.86
CA TYR A 131 -13.23 13.34 3.64
C TYR A 131 -13.42 14.54 2.73
N LYS A 132 -14.42 15.37 3.04
CA LYS A 132 -14.76 16.59 2.28
C LYS A 132 -14.94 16.35 0.76
N GLY A 133 -15.49 15.21 0.37
CA GLY A 133 -15.75 14.89 -1.04
C GLY A 133 -14.54 14.32 -1.81
N SER A 134 -13.42 14.06 -1.13
CA SER A 134 -12.23 13.44 -1.70
C SER A 134 -11.98 12.06 -1.08
N ASN A 135 -11.50 11.13 -1.90
CA ASN A 135 -11.13 9.79 -1.44
C ASN A 135 -9.67 9.77 -1.01
N PHE A 136 -9.45 9.17 0.16
CA PHE A 136 -8.14 8.96 0.74
C PHE A 136 -7.93 7.46 1.00
N LEU A 137 -6.68 7.04 1.01
CA LEU A 137 -6.29 5.66 1.27
C LEU A 137 -5.46 5.60 2.56
N LEU A 138 -5.98 4.89 3.56
CA LEU A 138 -5.17 4.47 4.71
C LEU A 138 -4.36 3.24 4.30
N LEU A 139 -3.06 3.44 4.05
CA LEU A 139 -2.16 2.39 3.62
C LEU A 139 -1.91 1.37 4.74
N GLN A 140 -2.14 0.08 4.50
CA GLN A 140 -1.83 -0.98 5.48
C GLN A 140 -0.60 -1.79 5.08
N ARG A 141 -0.41 -1.98 3.78
CA ARG A 141 0.75 -2.70 3.22
C ARG A 141 1.02 -2.21 1.80
N ALA A 142 2.29 -2.02 1.48
CA ALA A 142 2.76 -1.85 0.10
C ALA A 142 3.92 -2.81 -0.14
N VAL A 143 3.89 -3.49 -1.28
CA VAL A 143 4.97 -4.40 -1.71
C VAL A 143 5.45 -3.96 -3.07
N LEU A 144 6.74 -3.63 -3.16
CA LEU A 144 7.38 -3.31 -4.43
C LEU A 144 7.38 -4.55 -5.34
N LYS A 145 6.86 -4.40 -6.57
CA LYS A 145 6.93 -5.46 -7.58
C LYS A 145 8.25 -5.34 -8.32
N ALA A 146 9.02 -6.41 -8.31
CA ALA A 146 10.26 -6.49 -9.09
C ALA A 146 9.94 -6.25 -10.57
N ARG A 147 10.79 -5.46 -11.24
CA ARG A 147 10.73 -5.35 -12.70
C ARG A 147 11.03 -6.75 -13.26
N PRO A 148 10.21 -7.30 -14.16
CA PRO A 148 10.57 -8.55 -14.82
C PRO A 148 11.91 -8.32 -15.54
N SER A 149 12.97 -9.00 -15.10
CA SER A 149 14.23 -8.98 -15.82
C SER A 149 13.99 -9.67 -17.15
N THR A 150 14.13 -8.94 -18.25
CA THR A 150 14.14 -9.54 -19.58
C THR A 150 15.36 -10.45 -19.65
N THR A 151 15.19 -11.73 -19.33
CA THR A 151 16.19 -12.76 -19.60
C THR A 151 16.34 -12.83 -21.10
N SER A 152 17.36 -12.12 -21.59
CA SER A 152 17.90 -12.22 -22.93
C SER A 152 18.18 -13.69 -23.22
N GLY A 153 17.32 -14.35 -24.00
CA GLY A 153 17.55 -15.72 -24.46
C GLY A 153 18.90 -15.86 -25.18
N PRO A 154 19.55 -17.02 -25.12
CA PRO A 154 20.85 -17.23 -25.73
C PRO A 154 20.73 -17.03 -27.26
N ARG A 155 21.62 -16.22 -27.82
CA ARG A 155 21.84 -16.16 -29.27
C ARG A 155 22.44 -17.50 -29.70
N SER A 156 21.64 -18.33 -30.33
CA SER A 156 22.08 -19.48 -31.14
C SER A 156 22.39 -19.03 -32.56
#